data_AF-A0A1G2HVM4-F1
#
_entry.id   AF-A0A1G2HVM4-F1
#
_cell.length_a   1.000
_cell.length_b   1.000
_cell.length_c   1.000
_cell.angle_alpha   90.00
_cell.angle_beta   90.00
_cell.angle_gamma   90.00
#
_symmetry.space_group_name_H-M   'P 1'
#
loop_
_entity.id
_entity.type
_entity.pdbx_description
1 polymer ?
#
loop_
_entity_poly.entity_id
_entity_poly.type
_entity_poly.pdbx_seq_one_letter_code
_entity_poly.pdbx_strand_id
1 'polypeptide(L)'
;MDTIILSLLLALALGGGTIVGYYIRQSIAKQRAGSLEAKLVKKVQDTKEETAKLIKEAEVKSSKILQDSQKEVDDRRREFLKAQQLILDREKLLEEKITGFEKKEEDLGQRVEKLKEVKENLDKLRLEAEGKLEKVASLTREDAKKELLGLVEKDSEKDLLERMRKMEESGQDALATKAREIVTLAIQKCAVAHTLELSTTTITLASEDLKGRIIGKEGRNIKTFEKLTGVELILDETPDSVVISCFNPIRRQIAKMALDKLIADGRIQPAKIEEKIAEATAEIADVIKKAGEKTMFEMNQLAAHEKLVQILGRLHYRTSYGQNVLQHSMEVALIAETIAEELGANAQVAKRAGLFHDIGKALDQQMEGSHIEIGIKILEKFGEKEEIIHAMRSHHGDYPIDSIEGTIVIVADSISASRPGARKDSIENYLQRLKALEDIANRFEGVEKTYAIQAGREIRVFVKADKVDDLGVAKMARQIAASIEEELKYPGEIKVTVIRENRVIEYAR
;
A
#
# COMPACT_ATOMS: atom_id res chain seq x y z
N MET A 1 -126.43 -108.79 121.76
CA MET A 1 -125.67 -108.34 122.94
C MET A 1 -124.61 -107.27 122.62
N ASP A 2 -124.48 -106.88 121.36
CA ASP A 2 -124.58 -105.51 120.79
C ASP A 2 -124.51 -104.25 121.70
N THR A 3 -124.87 -104.28 122.99
CA THR A 3 -124.79 -103.14 123.92
C THR A 3 -123.39 -102.93 124.52
N ILE A 4 -122.56 -103.97 124.57
CA ILE A 4 -121.19 -103.84 125.11
C ILE A 4 -120.22 -103.26 124.04
N ILE A 5 -120.48 -103.52 122.75
CA ILE A 5 -119.69 -102.96 121.63
C ILE A 5 -119.89 -101.44 121.54
N LEU A 6 -121.08 -100.95 121.88
CA LEU A 6 -121.40 -99.53 121.80
C LEU A 6 -120.76 -98.69 122.92
N SER A 7 -120.72 -99.20 124.17
CA SER A 7 -120.08 -98.49 125.29
C SER A 7 -118.56 -98.44 125.15
N LEU A 8 -117.94 -99.44 124.52
CA LEU A 8 -116.52 -99.43 124.16
C LEU A 8 -116.21 -98.36 123.09
N LEU A 9 -117.08 -98.20 122.10
CA LEU A 9 -116.91 -97.20 121.04
C LEU A 9 -117.06 -95.76 121.55
N LEU A 10 -117.98 -95.50 122.48
CA LEU A 10 -118.20 -94.14 123.01
C LEU A 10 -117.06 -93.69 123.92
N ALA A 11 -116.53 -94.58 124.77
CA ALA A 11 -115.39 -94.27 125.63
C ALA A 11 -114.09 -94.05 124.81
N LEU A 12 -113.84 -94.86 123.78
CA LEU A 12 -112.70 -94.68 122.86
C LEU A 12 -112.80 -93.39 122.03
N ALA A 13 -114.00 -92.98 121.62
CA ALA A 13 -114.20 -91.73 120.89
C ALA A 13 -113.94 -90.49 121.77
N LEU A 14 -114.46 -90.48 123.02
CA LEU A 14 -114.24 -89.37 123.97
C LEU A 14 -112.77 -89.26 124.41
N GLY A 15 -112.10 -90.39 124.65
CA GLY A 15 -110.66 -90.42 124.96
C GLY A 15 -109.79 -89.97 123.78
N GLY A 16 -110.11 -90.42 122.56
CA GLY A 16 -109.40 -90.01 121.34
C GLY A 16 -109.55 -88.52 121.02
N GLY A 17 -110.74 -87.94 121.24
CA GLY A 17 -111.02 -86.54 120.91
C GLY A 17 -110.22 -85.52 121.72
N THR A 18 -109.98 -85.78 123.01
CA THR A 18 -109.29 -84.82 123.90
C THR A 18 -107.77 -84.74 123.65
N ILE A 19 -107.11 -85.86 123.34
CA ILE A 19 -105.66 -85.90 123.07
C ILE A 19 -105.33 -85.21 121.75
N VAL A 20 -106.15 -85.44 120.71
CA VAL A 20 -105.94 -84.80 119.40
C VAL A 20 -106.13 -83.28 119.50
N GLY A 21 -107.11 -82.81 120.27
CA GLY A 21 -107.35 -81.38 120.49
C GLY A 21 -106.17 -80.62 121.14
N TYR A 22 -105.48 -81.22 122.10
CA TYR A 22 -104.33 -80.58 122.78
C TYR A 22 -103.12 -80.38 121.86
N TYR A 23 -102.77 -81.40 121.06
CA TYR A 23 -101.61 -81.34 120.16
C TYR A 23 -101.79 -80.34 119.00
N ILE A 24 -103.02 -80.18 118.48
CA ILE A 24 -103.28 -79.19 117.40
C ILE A 24 -103.03 -77.76 117.89
N ARG A 25 -103.45 -77.42 119.13
CA ARG A 25 -103.28 -76.06 119.66
C ARG A 25 -101.81 -75.68 119.86
N GLN A 26 -100.98 -76.63 120.31
CA GLN A 26 -99.54 -76.40 120.55
C GLN A 26 -98.75 -76.18 119.25
N SER A 27 -99.15 -76.83 118.15
CA SER A 27 -98.55 -76.65 116.83
C SER A 27 -98.78 -75.24 116.26
N ILE A 28 -99.99 -74.70 116.38
CA ILE A 28 -100.36 -73.38 115.83
C ILE A 28 -99.59 -72.23 116.52
N ALA A 29 -99.35 -72.33 117.83
CA ALA A 29 -98.62 -71.28 118.57
C ALA A 29 -97.15 -71.19 118.15
N LYS A 30 -96.46 -72.32 117.92
CA LYS A 30 -95.05 -72.36 117.47
C LYS A 30 -94.87 -71.84 116.05
N GLN A 31 -95.83 -72.07 115.16
CA GLN A 31 -95.78 -71.61 113.77
C GLN A 31 -95.86 -70.08 113.64
N ARG A 32 -96.63 -69.40 114.50
CA ARG A 32 -96.78 -67.93 114.44
C ARG A 32 -95.50 -67.19 114.85
N ALA A 33 -94.79 -67.65 115.87
CA ALA A 33 -93.56 -66.99 116.36
C ALA A 33 -92.43 -66.98 115.31
N GLY A 34 -92.22 -68.10 114.60
CA GLY A 34 -91.18 -68.19 113.56
C GLY A 34 -91.40 -67.32 112.31
N SER A 35 -92.63 -66.82 112.09
CA SER A 35 -92.97 -66.05 110.87
C SER A 35 -92.54 -64.58 110.90
N LEU A 36 -92.28 -64.01 112.09
CA LEU A 36 -92.03 -62.57 112.24
C LEU A 36 -90.55 -62.20 112.06
N GLU A 37 -89.63 -62.99 112.61
CA GLU A 37 -88.18 -62.75 112.47
C GLU A 37 -87.73 -62.86 111.01
N ALA A 38 -88.27 -63.83 110.26
CA ALA A 38 -87.96 -64.02 108.84
C ALA A 38 -88.32 -62.79 107.97
N LYS A 39 -89.36 -62.02 108.33
CA LYS A 39 -89.76 -60.82 107.58
C LYS A 39 -88.83 -59.63 107.79
N LEU A 40 -88.26 -59.47 109.00
CA LEU A 40 -87.37 -58.36 109.33
C LEU A 40 -86.01 -58.48 108.63
N VAL A 41 -85.42 -59.68 108.65
CA VAL A 41 -84.12 -59.93 108.00
C VAL A 41 -84.20 -59.65 106.49
N LYS A 42 -85.29 -60.09 105.84
CA LYS A 42 -85.49 -59.86 104.41
C LYS A 42 -85.53 -58.37 104.05
N LYS A 43 -86.23 -57.55 104.84
CA LYS A 43 -86.38 -56.11 104.56
C LYS A 43 -85.05 -55.33 104.65
N VAL A 44 -84.18 -55.69 105.60
CA VAL A 44 -82.86 -55.04 105.74
C VAL A 44 -81.94 -55.38 104.57
N GLN A 45 -81.99 -56.63 104.10
CA GLN A 45 -81.21 -57.08 102.95
C GLN A 45 -81.63 -56.35 101.66
N ASP A 46 -82.94 -56.27 101.41
CA ASP A 46 -83.49 -55.57 100.24
C ASP A 46 -83.06 -54.09 100.21
N THR A 47 -83.06 -53.42 101.37
CA THR A 47 -82.69 -51.99 101.46
C THR A 47 -81.20 -51.74 101.13
N LYS A 48 -80.31 -52.67 101.51
CA LYS A 48 -78.88 -52.57 101.19
C LYS A 48 -78.60 -52.79 99.70
N GLU A 49 -79.30 -53.73 99.08
CA GLU A 49 -79.18 -53.96 97.63
C GLU A 49 -79.67 -52.75 96.83
N GLU A 50 -80.79 -52.14 97.23
CA GLU A 50 -81.31 -50.93 96.57
C GLU A 50 -80.33 -49.75 96.64
N THR A 51 -79.70 -49.50 97.80
CA THR A 51 -78.76 -48.38 97.96
C THR A 51 -77.47 -48.58 97.16
N ALA A 52 -76.91 -49.80 97.14
CA ALA A 52 -75.74 -50.11 96.32
C ALA A 52 -76.01 -49.94 94.83
N LYS A 53 -77.22 -50.31 94.38
CA LYS A 53 -77.66 -50.13 92.98
C LYS A 53 -77.75 -48.65 92.60
N LEU A 54 -78.32 -47.82 93.48
CA LEU A 54 -78.46 -46.36 93.29
C LEU A 54 -77.11 -45.65 93.13
N ILE A 55 -76.11 -45.98 93.96
CA ILE A 55 -74.78 -45.38 93.89
C ILE A 55 -74.09 -45.74 92.57
N LYS A 56 -74.16 -47.02 92.18
CA LYS A 56 -73.58 -47.49 90.92
C LYS A 56 -74.24 -46.82 89.71
N GLU A 57 -75.56 -46.62 89.74
CA GLU A 57 -76.27 -45.88 88.69
C GLU A 57 -75.84 -44.40 88.61
N ALA A 58 -75.55 -43.76 89.75
CA ALA A 58 -75.07 -42.38 89.79
C ALA A 58 -73.65 -42.23 89.22
N GLU A 59 -72.73 -43.14 89.54
CA GLU A 59 -71.36 -43.15 88.99
C GLU A 59 -71.36 -43.35 87.47
N VAL A 60 -72.17 -44.30 86.98
CA VAL A 60 -72.31 -44.56 85.54
C VAL A 60 -72.86 -43.33 84.82
N LYS A 61 -73.86 -42.64 85.40
CA LYS A 61 -74.39 -41.40 84.82
C LYS A 61 -73.35 -40.28 84.78
N SER A 62 -72.59 -40.08 85.86
CA SER A 62 -71.55 -39.04 85.92
C SER A 62 -70.44 -39.28 84.88
N SER A 63 -69.94 -40.52 84.80
CA SER A 63 -68.92 -40.90 83.81
C SER A 63 -69.43 -40.69 82.38
N LYS A 64 -70.69 -41.03 82.12
CA LYS A 64 -71.31 -40.83 80.79
C LYS A 64 -71.43 -39.36 80.43
N ILE A 65 -71.85 -38.49 81.36
CA ILE A 65 -71.94 -37.04 81.14
C ILE A 65 -70.55 -36.45 80.81
N LEU A 66 -69.51 -36.85 81.55
CA LEU A 66 -68.15 -36.37 81.28
C LEU A 66 -67.64 -36.84 79.91
N GLN A 67 -67.91 -38.08 79.54
CA GLN A 67 -67.52 -38.63 78.25
C GLN A 67 -68.26 -37.94 77.09
N ASP A 68 -69.56 -37.69 77.25
CA ASP A 68 -70.38 -36.99 76.25
C ASP A 68 -69.93 -35.52 76.11
N SER A 69 -69.60 -34.84 77.22
CA SER A 69 -69.09 -33.47 77.19
C SER A 69 -67.71 -33.36 76.53
N GLN A 70 -66.80 -34.28 76.82
CA GLN A 70 -65.48 -34.31 76.19
C GLN A 70 -65.61 -34.55 74.68
N LYS A 71 -66.50 -35.47 74.29
CA LYS A 71 -66.79 -35.74 72.88
C LYS A 71 -67.36 -34.51 72.17
N GLU A 72 -68.28 -33.78 72.80
CA GLU A 72 -68.82 -32.54 72.24
C GLU A 72 -67.74 -31.47 72.04
N VAL A 73 -66.82 -31.31 72.99
CA VAL A 73 -65.69 -30.37 72.88
C VAL A 73 -64.76 -30.76 71.72
N ASP A 74 -64.44 -32.04 71.60
CA ASP A 74 -63.59 -32.54 70.51
C ASP A 74 -64.29 -32.41 69.15
N ASP A 75 -65.60 -32.62 69.08
CA ASP A 75 -66.43 -32.40 67.89
C ASP A 75 -66.41 -30.92 67.49
N ARG A 76 -66.69 -29.99 68.41
CA ARG A 76 -66.63 -28.54 68.15
C ARG A 76 -65.23 -28.10 67.71
N ARG A 77 -64.17 -28.64 68.33
CA ARG A 77 -62.79 -28.32 67.95
C ARG A 77 -62.47 -28.79 66.54
N ARG A 78 -62.95 -29.98 66.15
CA ARG A 78 -62.79 -30.49 64.77
C ARG A 78 -63.56 -29.64 63.76
N GLU A 79 -64.78 -29.23 64.08
CA GLU A 79 -65.56 -28.34 63.22
C GLU A 79 -64.88 -26.97 63.05
N PHE A 80 -64.35 -26.41 64.14
CA PHE A 80 -63.62 -25.14 64.10
C PHE A 80 -62.37 -25.22 63.21
N LEU A 81 -61.57 -26.28 63.35
CA LEU A 81 -60.38 -26.48 62.51
C LEU A 81 -60.74 -26.67 61.03
N LYS A 82 -61.84 -27.37 60.74
CA LYS A 82 -62.36 -27.46 59.36
C LYS A 82 -62.78 -26.11 58.81
N ALA A 83 -63.47 -25.28 59.60
CA ALA A 83 -63.87 -23.95 59.20
C ALA A 83 -62.65 -23.04 58.96
N GLN A 84 -61.62 -23.13 59.82
CA GLN A 84 -60.36 -22.41 59.63
C GLN A 84 -59.65 -22.82 58.34
N GLN A 85 -59.56 -24.12 58.06
CA GLN A 85 -58.94 -24.62 56.83
C GLN A 85 -59.69 -24.11 55.60
N LEU A 86 -61.03 -24.13 55.62
CA LEU A 86 -61.86 -23.63 54.53
C LEU A 86 -61.65 -22.12 54.28
N ILE A 87 -61.46 -21.32 55.34
CA ILE A 87 -61.16 -19.90 55.21
C ILE A 87 -59.79 -19.69 54.59
N LEU A 88 -58.78 -20.43 55.04
CA LEU A 88 -57.41 -20.33 54.52
C LEU A 88 -57.34 -20.76 53.04
N ASP A 89 -58.08 -21.80 52.66
CA ASP A 89 -58.18 -22.25 51.27
C ASP A 89 -58.89 -21.18 50.40
N ARG A 90 -59.91 -20.50 50.93
CA ARG A 90 -60.58 -19.38 50.24
C ARG A 90 -59.67 -18.17 50.08
N GLU A 91 -58.87 -17.86 51.10
CA GLU A 91 -57.92 -16.75 51.08
C GLU A 91 -56.85 -16.97 50.00
N LYS A 92 -56.27 -18.17 49.94
CA LYS A 92 -55.34 -18.56 48.87
C LYS A 92 -55.97 -18.43 47.48
N LEU A 93 -57.20 -18.93 47.31
CA LEU A 93 -57.91 -18.84 46.03
C LEU A 93 -58.20 -17.39 45.63
N LEU A 94 -58.50 -16.53 46.60
CA LEU A 94 -58.66 -15.09 46.40
C LEU A 94 -57.35 -14.43 45.97
N GLU A 95 -56.23 -14.77 46.61
CA GLU A 95 -54.91 -14.25 46.28
C GLU A 95 -54.46 -14.68 44.86
N GLU A 96 -54.69 -15.94 44.50
CA GLU A 96 -54.48 -16.44 43.13
C GLU A 96 -55.35 -15.70 42.11
N LYS A 97 -56.59 -15.37 42.46
CA LYS A 97 -57.47 -14.58 41.58
C LYS A 97 -56.98 -13.13 41.44
N ILE A 98 -56.57 -12.49 42.53
CA ILE A 98 -56.08 -11.10 42.52
C ILE A 98 -54.83 -11.00 41.65
N THR A 99 -53.84 -11.86 41.89
CA THR A 99 -52.62 -11.91 41.06
C THR A 99 -52.94 -12.25 39.60
N GLY A 100 -53.94 -13.09 39.34
CA GLY A 100 -54.46 -13.35 38.00
C GLY A 100 -55.13 -12.14 37.34
N PHE A 101 -55.80 -11.29 38.10
CA PHE A 101 -56.40 -10.05 37.61
C PHE A 101 -55.34 -8.98 37.33
N GLU A 102 -54.38 -8.79 38.22
CA GLU A 102 -53.28 -7.83 38.03
C GLU A 102 -52.47 -8.14 36.76
N LYS A 103 -52.14 -9.42 36.53
CA LYS A 103 -51.47 -9.85 35.28
C LYS A 103 -52.31 -9.57 34.03
N LYS A 104 -53.64 -9.75 34.12
CA LYS A 104 -54.54 -9.45 33.00
C LYS A 104 -54.65 -7.95 32.75
N GLU A 105 -54.65 -7.13 33.80
CA GLU A 105 -54.67 -5.68 33.70
C GLU A 105 -53.37 -5.16 33.05
N GLU A 106 -52.22 -5.70 33.44
CA GLU A 106 -50.94 -5.39 32.81
C GLU A 106 -50.90 -5.79 31.33
N ASP A 107 -51.31 -7.01 30.98
CA ASP A 107 -51.40 -7.46 29.57
C ASP A 107 -52.39 -6.60 28.76
N LEU A 108 -53.53 -6.23 29.34
CA LEU A 108 -54.48 -5.30 28.72
C LEU A 108 -53.86 -3.91 28.48
N GLY A 109 -53.14 -3.36 29.47
CA GLY A 109 -52.43 -2.10 29.35
C GLY A 109 -51.41 -2.12 28.21
N GLN A 110 -50.60 -3.18 28.13
CA GLN A 110 -49.63 -3.37 27.04
C GLN A 110 -50.31 -3.51 25.66
N ARG A 111 -51.45 -4.21 25.58
CA ARG A 111 -52.22 -4.32 24.33
C ARG A 111 -52.83 -3.02 23.89
N VAL A 112 -53.32 -2.20 24.82
CA VAL A 112 -53.86 -0.86 24.53
C VAL A 112 -52.77 0.04 23.96
N GLU A 113 -51.57 0.01 24.54
CA GLU A 113 -50.46 0.84 24.04
C GLU A 113 -49.99 0.40 22.65
N LYS A 114 -49.85 -0.91 22.43
CA LYS A 114 -49.59 -1.47 21.08
C LYS A 114 -50.69 -1.10 20.08
N LEU A 115 -51.97 -1.12 20.49
CA LEU A 115 -53.07 -0.72 19.63
C LEU A 115 -53.01 0.76 19.26
N LYS A 116 -52.60 1.64 20.17
CA LYS A 116 -52.37 3.06 19.83
C LYS A 116 -51.25 3.22 18.81
N GLU A 117 -50.10 2.58 19.02
CA GLU A 117 -49.00 2.62 18.05
C GLU A 117 -49.42 2.10 16.68
N VAL A 118 -50.13 0.97 16.64
CA VAL A 118 -50.67 0.41 15.39
C VAL A 118 -51.63 1.39 14.73
N LYS A 119 -52.53 2.02 15.49
CA LYS A 119 -53.49 2.99 14.96
C LYS A 119 -52.79 4.23 14.39
N GLU A 120 -51.82 4.79 15.09
CA GLU A 120 -51.05 5.95 14.61
C GLU A 120 -50.26 5.64 13.35
N ASN A 121 -49.65 4.45 13.27
CA ASN A 121 -48.97 3.99 12.06
C ASN A 121 -49.95 3.77 10.92
N LEU A 122 -51.14 3.23 11.19
CA LEU A 122 -52.18 2.99 10.19
C LEU A 122 -52.76 4.30 9.66
N ASP A 123 -52.94 5.32 10.50
CA ASP A 123 -53.36 6.66 10.09
C ASP A 123 -52.28 7.35 9.24
N LYS A 124 -50.99 7.21 9.59
CA LYS A 124 -49.87 7.69 8.75
C LYS A 124 -49.82 6.99 7.39
N LEU A 125 -49.89 5.66 7.39
CA LEU A 125 -49.94 4.84 6.17
C LEU A 125 -51.14 5.19 5.30
N ARG A 126 -52.29 5.47 5.92
CA ARG A 126 -53.51 5.91 5.22
C ARG A 126 -53.30 7.27 4.57
N LEU A 127 -52.74 8.26 5.26
CA LEU A 127 -52.43 9.58 4.69
C LEU A 127 -51.41 9.48 3.54
N GLU A 128 -50.38 8.65 3.69
CA GLU A 128 -49.42 8.37 2.61
C GLU A 128 -50.08 7.66 1.42
N ALA A 129 -50.97 6.71 1.68
CA ALA A 129 -51.70 5.99 0.64
C ALA A 129 -52.70 6.90 -0.08
N GLU A 130 -53.41 7.78 0.64
CA GLU A 130 -54.28 8.82 0.07
C GLU A 130 -53.47 9.77 -0.80
N GLY A 131 -52.32 10.28 -0.32
CA GLY A 131 -51.45 11.15 -1.14
C GLY A 131 -50.83 10.44 -2.35
N LYS A 132 -50.49 9.15 -2.24
CA LYS A 132 -50.04 8.33 -3.38
C LYS A 132 -51.19 8.06 -4.35
N LEU A 133 -52.41 7.81 -3.87
CA LEU A 133 -53.60 7.61 -4.70
C LEU A 133 -54.03 8.89 -5.40
N GLU A 134 -53.95 10.06 -4.76
CA GLU A 134 -54.18 11.37 -5.39
C GLU A 134 -53.19 11.62 -6.52
N LYS A 135 -51.90 11.28 -6.32
CA LYS A 135 -50.88 11.32 -7.38
C LYS A 135 -51.18 10.32 -8.49
N VAL A 136 -51.45 9.06 -8.16
CA VAL A 136 -51.74 7.99 -9.14
C VAL A 136 -53.03 8.26 -9.92
N ALA A 137 -54.08 8.81 -9.29
CA ALA A 137 -55.34 9.18 -9.93
C ALA A 137 -55.21 10.39 -10.87
N SER A 138 -54.19 11.23 -10.64
CA SER A 138 -53.88 12.39 -11.50
C SER A 138 -52.90 12.06 -12.63
N LEU A 139 -52.24 10.90 -12.58
CA LEU A 139 -51.28 10.46 -13.60
C LEU A 139 -51.99 9.70 -14.71
N THR A 140 -51.73 10.10 -15.96
CA THR A 140 -52.09 9.27 -17.11
C THR A 140 -51.13 8.07 -17.21
N ARG A 141 -51.50 7.04 -17.97
CA ARG A 141 -50.64 5.87 -18.20
C ARG A 141 -49.27 6.25 -18.80
N GLU A 142 -49.22 7.30 -19.61
CA GLU A 142 -47.96 7.81 -20.17
C GLU A 142 -47.10 8.50 -19.10
N ASP A 143 -47.69 9.30 -18.23
CA ASP A 143 -46.97 10.01 -17.17
C ASP A 143 -46.38 9.03 -16.14
N ALA A 144 -47.16 8.03 -15.73
CA ALA A 144 -46.69 6.98 -14.82
C ALA A 144 -45.53 6.15 -15.43
N LYS A 145 -45.59 5.87 -16.75
CA LYS A 145 -44.50 5.20 -17.47
C LYS A 145 -43.25 6.08 -17.51
N LYS A 146 -43.41 7.38 -17.75
CA LYS A 146 -42.30 8.34 -17.83
C LYS A 146 -41.59 8.50 -16.48
N GLU A 147 -42.35 8.57 -15.38
CA GLU A 147 -41.79 8.67 -14.03
C GLU A 147 -41.10 7.37 -13.59
N LEU A 148 -41.66 6.21 -13.91
CA LEU A 148 -41.02 4.92 -13.69
C LEU A 148 -39.71 4.79 -14.48
N LEU A 149 -39.71 5.20 -15.76
CA LEU A 149 -38.50 5.22 -16.57
C LEU A 149 -37.44 6.18 -16.00
N GLY A 150 -37.84 7.36 -15.53
CA GLY A 150 -36.91 8.31 -14.89
C GLY A 150 -36.30 7.78 -13.58
N LEU A 151 -37.06 7.02 -12.79
CA LEU A 151 -36.53 6.36 -11.59
C LEU A 151 -35.54 5.25 -11.96
N VAL A 152 -35.87 4.42 -12.95
CA VAL A 152 -34.98 3.36 -13.44
C VAL A 152 -33.72 3.95 -14.05
N GLU A 153 -33.81 5.04 -14.80
CA GLU A 153 -32.65 5.77 -15.33
C GLU A 153 -31.74 6.27 -14.20
N LYS A 154 -32.32 6.85 -13.15
CA LYS A 154 -31.57 7.41 -12.02
C LYS A 154 -30.91 6.34 -11.14
N ASP A 155 -31.58 5.21 -10.91
CA ASP A 155 -30.98 4.06 -10.21
C ASP A 155 -29.88 3.42 -11.07
N SER A 156 -30.11 3.29 -12.38
CA SER A 156 -29.14 2.73 -13.32
C SER A 156 -27.92 3.64 -13.51
N GLU A 157 -28.05 4.95 -13.32
CA GLU A 157 -26.96 5.91 -13.46
C GLU A 157 -25.79 5.56 -12.53
N LYS A 158 -26.07 5.20 -11.28
CA LYS A 158 -25.04 4.82 -10.31
C LYS A 158 -24.34 3.53 -10.70
N ASP A 159 -25.10 2.52 -11.14
CA ASP A 159 -24.56 1.23 -11.59
C ASP A 159 -23.73 1.36 -12.86
N LEU A 160 -24.17 2.20 -13.81
CA LEU A 160 -23.43 2.52 -15.03
C LEU A 160 -22.13 3.27 -14.70
N LEU A 161 -22.17 4.23 -13.78
CA LEU A 161 -20.98 4.99 -13.38
C LEU A 161 -19.96 4.12 -12.64
N GLU A 162 -20.41 3.21 -11.77
CA GLU A 162 -19.54 2.22 -11.13
C GLU A 162 -18.95 1.24 -12.16
N ARG A 163 -19.74 0.82 -13.15
CA ARG A 163 -19.27 -0.05 -14.24
C ARG A 163 -18.28 0.65 -15.17
N MET A 164 -18.50 1.94 -15.48
CA MET A 164 -17.56 2.77 -16.24
C MET A 164 -16.23 2.89 -15.50
N ARG A 165 -16.25 3.17 -14.19
CA ARG A 165 -15.02 3.22 -13.37
C ARG A 165 -14.28 1.89 -13.36
N LYS A 166 -14.97 0.77 -13.13
CA LYS A 166 -14.34 -0.56 -13.17
C LYS A 166 -13.75 -0.88 -14.54
N MET A 167 -14.41 -0.46 -15.62
CA MET A 167 -13.91 -0.63 -16.99
C MET A 167 -12.68 0.25 -17.25
N GLU A 168 -12.67 1.48 -16.74
CA GLU A 168 -11.53 2.39 -16.84
C GLU A 168 -10.33 1.86 -16.04
N GLU A 169 -10.52 1.42 -14.80
CA GLU A 169 -9.46 0.83 -13.96
C GLU A 169 -8.89 -0.45 -14.58
N SER A 170 -9.74 -1.41 -14.97
CA SER A 170 -9.29 -2.63 -15.64
C SER A 170 -8.65 -2.35 -17.00
N GLY A 171 -9.12 -1.32 -17.71
CA GLY A 171 -8.51 -0.82 -18.93
C GLY A 171 -7.12 -0.26 -18.71
N GLN A 172 -6.92 0.53 -17.65
CA GLN A 172 -5.61 1.07 -17.27
C GLN A 172 -4.62 -0.06 -16.92
N ASP A 173 -5.05 -1.07 -16.17
CA ASP A 173 -4.19 -2.22 -15.83
C ASP A 173 -3.78 -3.03 -17.07
N ALA A 174 -4.71 -3.22 -18.01
CA ALA A 174 -4.43 -3.88 -19.29
C ALA A 174 -3.45 -3.05 -20.14
N LEU A 175 -3.65 -1.74 -20.23
CA LEU A 175 -2.76 -0.83 -20.95
C LEU A 175 -1.37 -0.75 -20.31
N ALA A 176 -1.28 -0.72 -18.98
CA ALA A 176 -0.01 -0.75 -18.26
C ALA A 176 0.75 -2.06 -18.51
N THR A 177 0.03 -3.18 -18.57
CA THR A 177 0.62 -4.47 -18.93
C THR A 177 1.14 -4.47 -20.36
N LYS A 178 0.34 -3.97 -21.31
CA LYS A 178 0.76 -3.86 -22.71
C LYS A 178 1.96 -2.93 -22.89
N ALA A 179 2.00 -1.81 -22.17
CA ALA A 179 3.15 -0.90 -22.19
C ALA A 179 4.43 -1.58 -21.68
N ARG A 180 4.35 -2.36 -20.59
CA ARG A 180 5.49 -3.15 -20.09
C ARG A 180 5.97 -4.19 -21.10
N GLU A 181 5.06 -4.85 -21.81
CA GLU A 181 5.40 -5.80 -22.88
C GLU A 181 6.17 -5.11 -24.01
N ILE A 182 5.67 -3.97 -24.52
CA ILE A 182 6.30 -3.21 -25.60
C ILE A 182 7.71 -2.77 -25.19
N VAL A 183 7.86 -2.19 -23.99
CA VAL A 183 9.16 -1.74 -23.49
C VAL A 183 10.13 -2.92 -23.33
N THR A 184 9.65 -4.04 -22.78
CA THR A 184 10.47 -5.24 -22.58
C THR A 184 10.92 -5.83 -23.91
N LEU A 185 10.04 -5.88 -24.91
CA LEU A 185 10.36 -6.32 -26.27
C LEU A 185 11.42 -5.41 -26.91
N ALA A 186 11.27 -4.09 -26.78
CA ALA A 186 12.22 -3.12 -27.30
C ALA A 186 13.62 -3.27 -26.67
N ILE A 187 13.67 -3.52 -25.35
CA ILE A 187 14.93 -3.81 -24.65
C ILE A 187 15.53 -5.14 -25.13
N GLN A 188 14.74 -6.20 -25.26
CA GLN A 188 15.21 -7.53 -25.68
C GLN A 188 15.76 -7.55 -27.11
N LYS A 189 15.16 -6.76 -28.02
CA LYS A 189 15.65 -6.65 -29.41
C LYS A 189 16.92 -5.79 -29.53
N CYS A 190 17.27 -5.01 -28.51
CA CYS A 190 18.50 -4.23 -28.53
C CYS A 190 19.72 -5.16 -28.29
N ALA A 191 20.55 -5.34 -29.32
CA ALA A 191 21.76 -6.15 -29.26
C ALA A 191 23.01 -5.32 -29.60
N VAL A 192 23.29 -4.27 -28.80
CA VAL A 192 24.49 -3.43 -28.96
C VAL A 192 25.53 -3.81 -27.91
N ALA A 193 26.75 -4.16 -28.34
CA ALA A 193 27.85 -4.45 -27.44
C ALA A 193 28.39 -3.16 -26.81
N HIS A 194 28.61 -3.14 -25.50
CA HIS A 194 29.01 -1.94 -24.77
C HIS A 194 30.41 -2.06 -24.15
N THR A 195 31.19 -1.00 -24.28
CA THR A 195 32.48 -0.84 -23.60
C THR A 195 32.48 0.48 -22.83
N LEU A 196 32.74 0.42 -21.53
CA LEU A 196 33.00 1.62 -20.72
C LEU A 196 34.36 2.17 -21.13
N GLU A 197 34.38 3.34 -21.78
CA GLU A 197 35.63 4.01 -22.12
C GLU A 197 36.06 4.96 -21.01
N LEU A 198 37.31 4.81 -20.57
CA LEU A 198 37.92 5.70 -19.58
C LEU A 198 38.25 7.06 -20.22
N SER A 199 38.00 8.14 -19.47
CA SER A 199 38.25 9.52 -19.90
C SER A 199 39.74 9.88 -19.99
N THR A 200 40.63 8.98 -19.58
CA THR A 200 42.07 9.14 -19.67
C THR A 200 42.66 8.08 -20.58
N THR A 201 43.61 8.51 -21.41
CA THR A 201 44.38 7.60 -22.26
C THR A 201 45.79 7.55 -21.72
N THR A 202 46.12 6.45 -21.04
CA THR A 202 47.47 6.18 -20.55
C THR A 202 48.19 5.29 -21.55
N ILE A 203 49.41 5.67 -21.92
CA ILE A 203 50.31 4.86 -22.72
C ILE A 203 51.42 4.36 -21.81
N THR A 204 51.61 3.04 -21.79
CA THR A 204 52.72 2.40 -21.08
C THR A 204 53.96 2.46 -21.96
N LEU A 205 55.06 2.96 -21.40
CA LEU A 205 56.37 3.02 -22.06
C LEU A 205 57.16 1.75 -21.75
N ALA A 206 57.99 1.31 -22.71
CA ALA A 206 58.86 0.15 -22.53
C ALA A 206 60.15 0.47 -21.75
N SER A 207 60.52 1.75 -21.62
CA SER A 207 61.69 2.19 -20.87
C SER A 207 61.68 3.69 -20.56
N GLU A 208 62.40 4.10 -19.52
CA GLU A 208 62.68 5.50 -19.18
C GLU A 208 63.43 6.26 -20.29
N ASP A 209 64.25 5.60 -21.11
CA ASP A 209 64.95 6.22 -22.25
C ASP A 209 63.95 6.80 -23.27
N LEU A 210 62.82 6.11 -23.49
CA LEU A 210 61.74 6.60 -24.34
C LEU A 210 61.07 7.84 -23.74
N LYS A 211 60.88 7.88 -22.41
CA LYS A 211 60.37 9.07 -21.70
C LYS A 211 61.27 10.28 -21.95
N GLY A 212 62.59 10.10 -21.87
CA GLY A 212 63.58 11.14 -22.17
C GLY A 212 63.54 11.64 -23.63
N ARG A 213 63.32 10.74 -24.59
CA ARG A 213 63.17 11.11 -26.02
C ARG A 213 61.87 11.84 -26.32
N ILE A 214 60.77 11.49 -25.63
CA ILE A 214 59.48 12.17 -25.74
C ILE A 214 59.60 13.62 -25.26
N ILE A 215 60.30 13.86 -24.15
CA ILE A 215 60.58 15.22 -23.66
C ILE A 215 61.50 15.96 -24.65
N GLY A 216 62.62 15.32 -25.03
CA GLY A 216 63.67 15.92 -25.86
C GLY A 216 64.50 16.97 -25.10
N LYS A 217 65.60 17.43 -25.70
CA LYS A 217 66.43 18.49 -25.11
C LYS A 217 65.60 19.76 -24.89
N GLU A 218 65.59 20.27 -23.65
CA GLU A 218 64.82 21.46 -23.22
C GLU A 218 63.28 21.35 -23.42
N GLY A 219 62.75 20.14 -23.52
CA GLY A 219 61.32 19.93 -23.78
C GLY A 219 60.92 20.26 -25.23
N ARG A 220 61.86 20.32 -26.17
CA ARG A 220 61.57 20.68 -27.57
C ARG A 220 60.58 19.72 -28.23
N ASN A 221 60.69 18.43 -27.97
CA ASN A 221 59.88 17.42 -28.64
C ASN A 221 58.45 17.42 -28.09
N ILE A 222 58.31 17.41 -26.76
CA ILE A 222 56.99 17.50 -26.10
C ILE A 222 56.26 18.78 -26.50
N LYS A 223 56.92 19.96 -26.46
CA LYS A 223 56.30 21.22 -26.91
C LYS A 223 55.89 21.20 -28.37
N THR A 224 56.68 20.59 -29.25
CA THR A 224 56.34 20.47 -30.67
C THR A 224 55.12 19.57 -30.86
N PHE A 225 55.09 18.43 -30.16
CA PHE A 225 53.98 17.49 -30.19
C PHE A 225 52.68 18.12 -29.66
N GLU A 226 52.72 18.77 -28.50
CA GLU A 226 51.59 19.45 -27.88
C GLU A 226 51.08 20.60 -28.77
N LYS A 227 51.98 21.38 -29.37
CA LYS A 227 51.62 22.47 -30.29
C LYS A 227 50.91 21.96 -31.54
N LEU A 228 51.35 20.85 -32.12
CA LEU A 228 50.79 20.30 -33.35
C LEU A 228 49.48 19.55 -33.12
N THR A 229 49.35 18.82 -32.02
CA THR A 229 48.15 18.04 -31.69
C THR A 229 47.10 18.80 -30.89
N GLY A 230 47.51 19.84 -30.16
CA GLY A 230 46.65 20.57 -29.22
C GLY A 230 46.25 19.74 -27.99
N VAL A 231 47.10 18.80 -27.58
CA VAL A 231 46.96 18.00 -26.34
C VAL A 231 48.03 18.41 -25.34
N GLU A 232 47.86 18.04 -24.07
CA GLU A 232 48.87 18.14 -23.03
C GLU A 232 49.35 16.73 -22.66
N LEU A 233 50.67 16.54 -22.65
CA LEU A 233 51.29 15.28 -22.24
C LEU A 233 51.76 15.41 -20.79
N ILE A 234 51.06 14.73 -19.88
CA ILE A 234 51.41 14.70 -18.46
C ILE A 234 52.38 13.54 -18.23
N LEU A 235 53.58 13.90 -17.82
CA LEU A 235 54.65 12.98 -17.45
C LEU A 235 54.81 13.03 -15.93
N ASP A 236 54.18 12.10 -15.22
CA ASP A 236 54.17 12.07 -13.76
C ASP A 236 55.42 11.37 -13.18
N GLU A 237 55.56 11.38 -11.85
CA GLU A 237 56.61 10.62 -11.12
C GLU A 237 56.42 9.09 -11.22
N THR A 238 55.30 8.63 -11.78
CA THR A 238 55.06 7.21 -12.03
C THR A 238 56.03 6.72 -13.12
N PRO A 239 56.83 5.67 -12.87
CA PRO A 239 57.69 5.07 -13.89
C PRO A 239 56.86 4.57 -15.07
N ASP A 240 57.43 4.65 -16.28
CA ASP A 240 56.94 3.94 -17.47
C ASP A 240 55.52 4.30 -17.98
N SER A 241 55.02 5.52 -17.73
CA SER A 241 53.75 5.95 -18.33
C SER A 241 53.71 7.41 -18.78
N VAL A 242 52.91 7.66 -19.82
CA VAL A 242 52.55 9.00 -20.31
C VAL A 242 51.04 9.11 -20.34
N VAL A 243 50.50 10.17 -19.76
CA VAL A 243 49.06 10.44 -19.77
C VAL A 243 48.76 11.53 -20.80
N ILE A 244 47.87 11.24 -21.74
CA ILE A 244 47.41 12.22 -22.73
C ILE A 244 46.15 12.92 -22.18
N SER A 245 46.27 14.21 -21.91
CA SER A 245 45.17 15.07 -21.48
C SER A 245 44.71 15.95 -22.64
N CYS A 246 43.45 15.80 -23.05
CA CYS A 246 42.81 16.68 -24.04
C CYS A 246 41.30 16.58 -23.93
N PHE A 247 40.59 17.70 -24.03
CA PHE A 247 39.12 17.73 -24.01
C PHE A 247 38.47 17.20 -25.28
N ASN A 248 39.15 17.31 -26.42
CA ASN A 248 38.66 16.81 -27.69
C ASN A 248 39.09 15.34 -27.87
N PRO A 249 38.16 14.38 -27.91
CA PRO A 249 38.53 12.96 -27.93
C PRO A 249 39.20 12.55 -29.25
N ILE A 250 38.84 13.19 -30.37
CA ILE A 250 39.48 12.93 -31.67
C ILE A 250 40.95 13.37 -31.61
N ARG A 251 41.24 14.56 -31.10
CA ARG A 251 42.63 15.02 -30.91
C ARG A 251 43.40 14.10 -29.97
N ARG A 252 42.76 13.63 -28.90
CA ARG A 252 43.35 12.67 -27.96
C ARG A 252 43.74 11.36 -28.65
N GLN A 253 42.89 10.83 -29.52
CA GLN A 253 43.18 9.60 -30.27
C GLN A 253 44.22 9.79 -31.36
N ILE A 254 44.22 10.94 -32.07
CA ILE A 254 45.28 11.31 -33.01
C ILE A 254 46.63 11.36 -32.28
N ALA A 255 46.68 12.02 -31.11
CA ALA A 255 47.88 12.07 -30.29
C ALA A 255 48.31 10.69 -29.81
N LYS A 256 47.39 9.84 -29.33
CA LYS A 256 47.69 8.48 -28.91
C LYS A 256 48.35 7.68 -30.04
N MET A 257 47.69 7.64 -31.20
CA MET A 257 48.16 6.89 -32.36
C MET A 257 49.48 7.43 -32.90
N ALA A 258 49.65 8.76 -32.93
CA ALA A 258 50.91 9.38 -33.33
C ALA A 258 52.05 9.03 -32.35
N LEU A 259 51.77 9.02 -31.04
CA LEU A 259 52.76 8.68 -30.02
C LEU A 259 53.14 7.19 -30.09
N ASP A 260 52.18 6.28 -30.26
CA ASP A 260 52.43 4.84 -30.45
C ASP A 260 53.35 4.59 -31.66
N LYS A 261 53.10 5.29 -32.78
CA LYS A 261 53.95 5.21 -33.99
C LYS A 261 55.34 5.78 -33.77
N LEU A 262 55.45 6.91 -33.06
CA LEU A 262 56.75 7.52 -32.73
C LEU A 262 57.57 6.63 -31.78
N ILE A 263 56.92 5.94 -30.84
CA ILE A 263 57.54 4.96 -29.96
C ILE A 263 58.04 3.76 -30.77
N ALA A 264 57.21 3.24 -31.69
CA ALA A 264 57.59 2.12 -32.56
C ALA A 264 58.77 2.45 -33.50
N ASP A 265 58.83 3.70 -34.01
CA ASP A 265 59.94 4.20 -34.85
C ASP A 265 61.20 4.49 -34.01
N GLY A 266 61.05 4.82 -32.72
CA GLY A 266 62.13 5.10 -31.78
C GLY A 266 62.87 6.43 -32.02
N ARG A 267 62.51 7.17 -33.08
CA ARG A 267 63.07 8.49 -33.46
C ARG A 267 62.04 9.59 -33.23
N ILE A 268 62.18 10.29 -32.12
CA ILE A 268 61.28 11.38 -31.74
C ILE A 268 61.99 12.71 -32.03
N GLN A 269 61.74 13.28 -33.20
CA GLN A 269 62.29 14.58 -33.65
C GLN A 269 61.16 15.43 -34.28
N PRO A 270 61.25 16.77 -34.28
CA PRO A 270 60.18 17.64 -34.78
C PRO A 270 59.62 17.26 -36.16
N ALA A 271 60.49 16.98 -37.14
CA ALA A 271 60.07 16.60 -38.48
C ALA A 271 59.31 15.25 -38.50
N LYS A 272 59.74 14.29 -37.68
CA LYS A 272 59.09 12.98 -37.59
C LYS A 272 57.77 13.05 -36.81
N ILE A 273 57.72 13.91 -35.80
CA ILE A 273 56.48 14.21 -35.05
C ILE A 273 55.42 14.75 -36.02
N GLU A 274 55.77 15.71 -36.86
CA GLU A 274 54.86 16.28 -37.86
C GLU A 274 54.36 15.23 -38.86
N GLU A 275 55.27 14.41 -39.40
CA GLU A 275 54.94 13.29 -40.29
C GLU A 275 53.97 12.30 -39.63
N LYS A 276 54.28 11.83 -38.41
CA LYS A 276 53.45 10.82 -37.71
C LYS A 276 52.09 11.36 -37.28
N ILE A 277 51.99 12.65 -36.96
CA ILE A 277 50.70 13.29 -36.69
C ILE A 277 49.86 13.36 -37.97
N ALA A 278 50.45 13.69 -39.12
CA ALA A 278 49.74 13.73 -40.40
C ALA A 278 49.22 12.33 -40.80
N GLU A 279 50.07 11.30 -40.67
CA GLU A 279 49.67 9.89 -40.87
C GLU A 279 48.53 9.48 -39.93
N ALA A 280 48.66 9.74 -38.62
CA ALA A 280 47.62 9.43 -37.64
C ALA A 280 46.30 10.17 -37.91
N THR A 281 46.37 11.42 -38.38
CA THR A 281 45.17 12.20 -38.73
C THR A 281 44.43 11.58 -39.92
N ALA A 282 45.15 11.15 -40.95
CA ALA A 282 44.56 10.49 -42.12
C ALA A 282 43.92 9.14 -41.76
N GLU A 283 44.57 8.33 -40.93
CA GLU A 283 44.02 7.05 -40.47
C GLU A 283 42.80 7.21 -39.58
N ILE A 284 42.81 8.17 -38.64
CA ILE A 284 41.63 8.46 -37.81
C ILE A 284 40.46 8.94 -38.67
N ALA A 285 40.71 9.73 -39.72
CA ALA A 285 39.66 10.15 -40.65
C ALA A 285 39.04 8.96 -41.41
N ASP A 286 39.86 7.98 -41.83
CA ASP A 286 39.38 6.74 -42.45
C ASP A 286 38.56 5.87 -41.47
N VAL A 287 39.01 5.77 -40.21
CA VAL A 287 38.24 5.06 -39.16
C VAL A 287 36.90 5.74 -38.91
N ILE A 288 36.84 7.07 -38.83
CA ILE A 288 35.60 7.84 -38.69
C ILE A 288 34.65 7.55 -39.86
N LYS A 289 35.17 7.60 -41.09
CA LYS A 289 34.36 7.32 -42.29
C LYS A 289 33.79 5.90 -42.24
N LYS A 290 34.64 4.90 -42.00
CA LYS A 290 34.23 3.49 -41.89
C LYS A 290 33.24 3.24 -40.76
N ALA A 291 33.41 3.90 -39.61
CA ALA A 291 32.49 3.79 -38.49
C ALA A 291 31.10 4.32 -38.86
N GLY A 292 31.03 5.49 -39.49
CA GLY A 292 29.76 6.05 -39.99
C GLY A 292 29.09 5.14 -41.03
N GLU A 293 29.84 4.70 -42.05
CA GLU A 293 29.33 3.80 -43.09
C GLU A 293 28.82 2.48 -42.52
N LYS A 294 29.58 1.89 -41.60
CA LYS A 294 29.21 0.67 -40.89
C LYS A 294 27.92 0.85 -40.10
N THR A 295 27.80 1.94 -39.33
CA THR A 295 26.57 2.24 -38.58
C THR A 295 25.37 2.40 -39.50
N MET A 296 25.51 3.13 -40.61
CA MET A 296 24.40 3.30 -41.57
C MET A 296 24.00 1.98 -42.23
N PHE A 297 24.97 1.10 -42.51
CA PHE A 297 24.71 -0.24 -43.02
C PHE A 297 24.00 -1.12 -41.98
N GLU A 298 24.52 -1.22 -40.75
CA GLU A 298 23.93 -2.04 -39.67
C GLU A 298 22.51 -1.57 -39.30
N MET A 299 22.25 -0.28 -39.34
CA MET A 299 20.94 0.30 -39.05
C MET A 299 19.98 0.28 -40.25
N ASN A 300 20.40 -0.23 -41.42
CA ASN A 300 19.65 -0.20 -42.69
C ASN A 300 19.21 1.22 -43.12
N GLN A 301 20.05 2.23 -42.88
CA GLN A 301 19.78 3.66 -43.14
C GLN A 301 20.61 4.21 -44.32
N LEU A 302 20.64 3.53 -45.46
CA LEU A 302 21.58 3.82 -46.56
C LEU A 302 21.41 5.19 -47.26
N ALA A 303 20.25 5.83 -47.13
CA ALA A 303 19.91 7.06 -47.85
C ALA A 303 20.36 8.34 -47.10
N ALA A 304 21.66 8.54 -46.86
CA ALA A 304 22.18 9.77 -46.22
C ALA A 304 23.32 10.41 -47.00
N HIS A 305 23.46 11.73 -46.86
CA HIS A 305 24.56 12.46 -47.49
C HIS A 305 25.92 12.06 -46.89
N GLU A 306 26.96 11.85 -47.71
CA GLU A 306 28.28 11.35 -47.26
C GLU A 306 28.86 12.14 -46.08
N LYS A 307 28.79 13.48 -46.13
CA LYS A 307 29.22 14.34 -45.03
C LYS A 307 28.45 14.12 -43.72
N LEU A 308 27.15 13.79 -43.78
CA LEU A 308 26.36 13.47 -42.59
C LEU A 308 26.82 12.14 -41.98
N VAL A 309 27.11 11.15 -42.83
CA VAL A 309 27.70 9.86 -42.41
C VAL A 309 29.05 10.06 -41.72
N GLN A 310 29.90 10.95 -42.24
CA GLN A 310 31.17 11.29 -41.60
C GLN A 310 30.97 11.98 -40.24
N ILE A 311 29.99 12.88 -40.11
CA ILE A 311 29.67 13.53 -38.84
C ILE A 311 29.17 12.50 -37.82
N LEU A 312 28.31 11.57 -38.24
CA LEU A 312 27.84 10.47 -37.39
C LEU A 312 29.03 9.62 -36.92
N GLY A 313 29.95 9.27 -37.82
CA GLY A 313 31.16 8.52 -37.48
C GLY A 313 32.04 9.20 -36.43
N ARG A 314 32.04 10.53 -36.31
CA ARG A 314 32.79 11.25 -35.27
C ARG A 314 32.30 10.93 -33.86
N LEU A 315 31.03 10.55 -33.71
CA LEU A 315 30.47 10.10 -32.43
C LEU A 315 31.14 8.81 -31.93
N HIS A 316 31.83 8.05 -32.79
CA HIS A 316 32.60 6.86 -32.41
C HIS A 316 33.68 7.18 -31.38
N TYR A 317 34.23 8.38 -31.38
CA TYR A 317 35.21 8.81 -30.38
C TYR A 317 34.58 9.68 -29.28
N ARG A 318 33.29 10.01 -29.38
CA ARG A 318 32.63 10.86 -28.39
C ARG A 318 32.07 9.98 -27.28
N THR A 319 32.29 10.41 -26.04
CA THR A 319 31.66 9.83 -24.86
C THR A 319 30.82 10.85 -24.12
N SER A 320 29.68 10.43 -23.59
CA SER A 320 28.77 11.20 -22.73
C SER A 320 28.36 10.30 -21.57
N TYR A 321 28.42 10.79 -20.34
CA TYR A 321 28.19 10.01 -19.11
C TYR A 321 29.02 8.70 -18.95
N GLY A 322 30.09 8.50 -19.73
CA GLY A 322 30.90 7.27 -19.73
C GLY A 322 30.47 6.22 -20.75
N GLN A 323 29.48 6.55 -21.59
CA GLN A 323 29.04 5.74 -22.72
C GLN A 323 29.51 6.34 -24.04
N ASN A 324 29.78 5.48 -25.02
CA ASN A 324 30.07 5.88 -26.39
C ASN A 324 28.80 6.42 -27.08
N VAL A 325 28.85 7.64 -27.61
CA VAL A 325 27.66 8.33 -28.14
C VAL A 325 27.15 7.66 -29.42
N LEU A 326 28.03 7.12 -30.27
CA LEU A 326 27.61 6.42 -31.48
C LEU A 326 26.85 5.13 -31.12
N GLN A 327 27.36 4.35 -30.17
CA GLN A 327 26.69 3.14 -29.69
C GLN A 327 25.33 3.46 -29.04
N HIS A 328 25.30 4.50 -28.21
CA HIS A 328 24.06 5.00 -27.61
C HIS A 328 23.04 5.41 -28.69
N SER A 329 23.46 6.16 -29.71
CA SER A 329 22.58 6.58 -30.80
C SER A 329 22.03 5.39 -31.60
N MET A 330 22.85 4.36 -31.84
CA MET A 330 22.39 3.11 -32.49
C MET A 330 21.36 2.38 -31.64
N GLU A 331 21.55 2.33 -30.33
CA GLU A 331 20.61 1.72 -29.41
C GLU A 331 19.28 2.48 -29.34
N VAL A 332 19.32 3.80 -29.21
CA VAL A 332 18.12 4.65 -29.25
C VAL A 332 17.36 4.42 -30.55
N ALA A 333 18.06 4.32 -31.68
CA ALA A 333 17.45 4.01 -32.98
C ALA A 333 16.72 2.66 -32.99
N LEU A 334 17.33 1.59 -32.47
CA LEU A 334 16.73 0.24 -32.44
C LEU A 334 15.54 0.13 -31.48
N ILE A 335 15.64 0.78 -30.31
CA ILE A 335 14.54 0.85 -29.34
C ILE A 335 13.38 1.66 -29.94
N ALA A 336 13.67 2.81 -30.55
CA ALA A 336 12.67 3.66 -31.19
C ALA A 336 11.96 2.95 -32.36
N GLU A 337 12.70 2.20 -33.18
CA GLU A 337 12.14 1.36 -34.25
C GLU A 337 11.14 0.35 -33.68
N THR A 338 11.54 -0.41 -32.65
CA THR A 338 10.70 -1.46 -32.07
C THR A 338 9.44 -0.89 -31.42
N ILE A 339 9.56 0.22 -30.68
CA ILE A 339 8.41 0.87 -30.05
C ILE A 339 7.46 1.41 -31.12
N ALA A 340 7.99 2.04 -32.17
CA ALA A 340 7.17 2.57 -33.26
C ALA A 340 6.40 1.47 -34.00
N GLU A 341 7.02 0.31 -34.25
CA GLU A 341 6.34 -0.86 -34.85
C GLU A 341 5.15 -1.32 -33.99
N GLU A 342 5.35 -1.46 -32.68
CA GLU A 342 4.29 -1.93 -31.76
C GLU A 342 3.16 -0.91 -31.57
N LEU A 343 3.47 0.39 -31.69
CA LEU A 343 2.48 1.48 -31.58
C LEU A 343 1.81 1.83 -32.92
N GLY A 344 2.26 1.25 -34.05
CA GLY A 344 1.77 1.58 -35.38
C GLY A 344 2.21 2.97 -35.90
N ALA A 345 3.27 3.53 -35.33
CA ALA A 345 3.89 4.78 -35.78
C ALA A 345 4.89 4.53 -36.93
N ASN A 346 5.48 5.59 -37.50
CA ASN A 346 6.46 5.43 -38.57
C ASN A 346 7.83 4.99 -38.04
N ALA A 347 8.07 3.68 -38.05
CA ALA A 347 9.32 3.07 -37.56
C ALA A 347 10.58 3.60 -38.25
N GLN A 348 10.53 3.95 -39.53
CA GLN A 348 11.68 4.49 -40.25
C GLN A 348 12.02 5.91 -39.79
N VAL A 349 11.01 6.75 -39.53
CA VAL A 349 11.22 8.10 -39.00
C VAL A 349 11.74 8.02 -37.57
N ALA A 350 11.13 7.22 -36.71
CA ALA A 350 11.55 7.05 -35.31
C ALA A 350 13.00 6.52 -35.21
N LYS A 351 13.35 5.51 -36.01
CA LYS A 351 14.72 4.97 -36.06
C LYS A 351 15.73 6.01 -36.51
N ARG A 352 15.42 6.74 -37.59
CA ARG A 352 16.34 7.73 -38.17
C ARG A 352 16.50 8.94 -37.25
N ALA A 353 15.41 9.41 -36.63
CA ALA A 353 15.45 10.47 -35.63
C ALA A 353 16.25 10.03 -34.38
N GLY A 354 16.03 8.80 -33.90
CA GLY A 354 16.80 8.21 -32.79
C GLY A 354 18.29 8.09 -33.10
N LEU A 355 18.67 7.72 -34.33
CA LEU A 355 20.09 7.62 -34.74
C LEU A 355 20.79 8.98 -34.77
N PHE A 356 20.07 10.04 -35.12
CA PHE A 356 20.63 11.39 -35.26
C PHE A 356 20.35 12.29 -34.05
N HIS A 357 19.73 11.79 -32.98
CA HIS A 357 19.27 12.66 -31.89
C HIS A 357 20.41 13.46 -31.24
N ASP A 358 21.56 12.82 -31.09
CA ASP A 358 22.75 13.38 -30.48
C ASP A 358 23.81 13.85 -31.50
N ILE A 359 23.46 13.98 -32.79
CA ILE A 359 24.41 14.29 -33.87
C ILE A 359 25.18 15.60 -33.63
N GLY A 360 24.57 16.57 -32.93
CA GLY A 360 25.22 17.82 -32.57
C GLY A 360 26.41 17.67 -31.63
N LYS A 361 26.49 16.60 -30.82
CA LYS A 361 27.65 16.31 -29.95
C LYS A 361 28.92 16.00 -30.73
N ALA A 362 28.84 15.81 -32.05
CA ALA A 362 29.99 15.64 -32.93
C ALA A 362 30.76 16.94 -33.20
N LEU A 363 30.08 18.11 -33.09
CA LEU A 363 30.59 19.43 -33.50
C LEU A 363 30.50 20.52 -32.39
N ASP A 364 29.97 20.20 -31.22
CA ASP A 364 29.67 21.11 -30.09
C ASP A 364 30.82 22.04 -29.65
N GLN A 365 32.08 21.64 -29.82
CA GLN A 365 33.25 22.45 -29.44
C GLN A 365 33.67 23.50 -30.47
N GLN A 366 33.04 23.55 -31.65
CA GLN A 366 33.45 24.43 -32.76
C GLN A 366 32.38 25.43 -33.17
N MET A 367 31.16 25.33 -32.63
CA MET A 367 30.03 26.19 -32.97
C MET A 367 29.29 26.66 -31.72
N GLU A 368 28.81 27.90 -31.73
CA GLU A 368 27.92 28.43 -30.69
C GLU A 368 26.51 27.83 -30.84
N GLY A 369 25.92 27.41 -29.71
CA GLY A 369 24.58 26.85 -29.62
C GLY A 369 24.50 25.56 -28.79
N SER A 370 23.29 25.12 -28.45
CA SER A 370 23.09 23.80 -27.84
C SER A 370 23.36 22.67 -28.86
N HIS A 371 23.65 21.45 -28.39
CA HIS A 371 23.84 20.33 -29.33
C HIS A 371 22.58 20.03 -30.14
N ILE A 372 21.40 20.39 -29.64
CA ILE A 372 20.13 20.29 -30.38
C ILE A 372 20.11 21.30 -31.52
N GLU A 373 20.39 22.58 -31.26
CA GLU A 373 20.42 23.62 -32.29
C GLU A 373 21.46 23.31 -33.37
N ILE A 374 22.63 22.80 -32.95
CA ILE A 374 23.68 22.35 -33.87
C ILE A 374 23.17 21.14 -34.68
N GLY A 375 22.50 20.18 -34.05
CA GLY A 375 21.90 19.02 -34.70
C GLY A 375 20.89 19.41 -35.78
N ILE A 376 19.97 20.33 -35.46
CA ILE A 376 18.97 20.86 -36.41
C ILE A 376 19.68 21.45 -37.63
N LYS A 377 20.62 22.38 -37.41
CA LYS A 377 21.38 23.03 -38.49
C LYS A 377 22.15 22.03 -39.35
N ILE A 378 22.71 20.96 -38.76
CA ILE A 378 23.40 19.89 -39.49
C ILE A 378 22.41 19.17 -40.41
N LEU A 379 21.28 18.71 -39.86
CA LEU A 379 20.31 17.92 -40.62
C LEU A 379 19.65 18.73 -41.73
N GLU A 380 19.28 19.99 -41.46
CA GLU A 380 18.77 20.93 -42.47
C GLU A 380 19.77 21.15 -43.60
N LYS A 381 21.04 21.41 -43.26
CA LYS A 381 22.10 21.68 -44.24
C LYS A 381 22.34 20.51 -45.20
N PHE A 382 22.16 19.28 -44.73
CA PHE A 382 22.35 18.08 -45.54
C PHE A 382 21.04 17.50 -46.11
N GLY A 383 19.92 18.23 -45.98
CA GLY A 383 18.66 17.92 -46.66
C GLY A 383 17.89 16.75 -46.06
N GLU A 384 17.98 16.52 -44.76
CA GLU A 384 17.10 15.56 -44.07
C GLU A 384 15.65 16.06 -44.03
N LYS A 385 14.71 15.12 -43.89
CA LYS A 385 13.28 15.46 -43.87
C LYS A 385 12.88 16.15 -42.57
N GLU A 386 11.99 17.13 -42.67
CA GLU A 386 11.42 17.87 -41.53
C GLU A 386 10.85 16.94 -40.44
N GLU A 387 10.19 15.86 -40.84
CA GLU A 387 9.62 14.85 -39.93
C GLU A 387 10.66 14.28 -38.95
N ILE A 388 11.89 14.05 -39.45
CA ILE A 388 13.01 13.51 -38.68
C ILE A 388 13.59 14.58 -37.77
N ILE A 389 13.75 15.80 -38.29
CA ILE A 389 14.27 16.95 -37.53
C ILE A 389 13.34 17.30 -36.37
N HIS A 390 12.01 17.29 -36.62
CA HIS A 390 10.98 17.53 -35.62
C HIS A 390 10.94 16.44 -34.54
N ALA A 391 10.97 15.15 -34.94
CA ALA A 391 11.02 14.06 -33.98
C ALA A 391 12.32 14.08 -33.15
N MET A 392 13.43 14.50 -33.76
CA MET A 392 14.71 14.64 -33.09
C MET A 392 14.69 15.78 -32.08
N ARG A 393 14.32 17.00 -32.46
CA ARG A 393 14.57 18.21 -31.64
C ARG A 393 13.90 18.22 -30.27
N SER A 394 12.83 17.44 -30.08
CA SER A 394 12.08 17.40 -28.82
C SER A 394 12.72 16.52 -27.74
N HIS A 395 13.81 15.78 -28.03
CA HIS A 395 14.31 14.72 -27.15
C HIS A 395 14.75 15.18 -25.74
N HIS A 396 15.13 16.45 -25.56
CA HIS A 396 15.45 17.04 -24.25
C HIS A 396 14.37 17.99 -23.70
N GLY A 397 13.22 18.13 -24.37
CA GLY A 397 12.13 19.00 -23.94
C GLY A 397 12.33 20.49 -24.23
N ASP A 398 13.39 20.88 -24.94
CA ASP A 398 13.65 22.26 -25.36
C ASP A 398 12.67 22.76 -26.44
N TYR A 399 12.02 21.82 -27.14
CA TYR A 399 11.00 22.07 -28.15
C TYR A 399 9.73 21.26 -27.83
N PRO A 400 8.54 21.76 -28.22
CA PRO A 400 7.30 21.02 -28.05
C PRO A 400 7.33 19.68 -28.82
N ILE A 401 6.63 18.69 -28.27
CA ILE A 401 6.50 17.37 -28.90
C ILE A 401 5.40 17.46 -29.95
N ASP A 402 5.81 17.49 -31.22
CA ASP A 402 4.90 17.69 -32.35
C ASP A 402 4.46 16.39 -33.05
N SER A 403 5.05 15.24 -32.67
CA SER A 403 4.75 13.93 -33.27
C SER A 403 4.87 12.77 -32.28
N ILE A 404 4.22 11.64 -32.59
CA ILE A 404 4.32 10.41 -31.81
C ILE A 404 5.77 9.89 -31.85
N GLU A 405 6.43 10.01 -33.00
CA GLU A 405 7.84 9.65 -33.18
C GLU A 405 8.76 10.44 -32.25
N GLY A 406 8.47 11.73 -32.00
CA GLY A 406 9.22 12.54 -31.02
C GLY A 406 9.11 11.99 -29.60
N THR A 407 7.89 11.61 -29.18
CA THR A 407 7.68 10.91 -27.88
C THR A 407 8.45 9.60 -27.82
N ILE A 408 8.44 8.82 -28.91
CA ILE A 408 9.14 7.54 -28.97
C ILE A 408 10.66 7.73 -28.84
N VAL A 409 11.24 8.75 -29.49
CA VAL A 409 12.67 9.06 -29.37
C VAL A 409 13.02 9.44 -27.92
N ILE A 410 12.22 10.26 -27.24
CA ILE A 410 12.40 10.61 -25.82
C ILE A 410 12.40 9.36 -24.93
N VAL A 411 11.42 8.48 -25.16
CA VAL A 411 11.29 7.23 -24.39
C VAL A 411 12.48 6.32 -24.66
N ALA A 412 12.91 6.18 -25.91
CA ALA A 412 14.05 5.36 -26.30
C ALA A 412 15.37 5.87 -25.70
N ASP A 413 15.62 7.18 -25.75
CA ASP A 413 16.76 7.82 -25.09
C ASP A 413 16.73 7.57 -23.58
N SER A 414 15.59 7.79 -22.94
CA SER A 414 15.42 7.56 -21.49
C SER A 414 15.69 6.10 -21.10
N ILE A 415 15.27 5.13 -21.91
CA ILE A 415 15.53 3.69 -21.68
C ILE A 415 17.03 3.38 -21.84
N SER A 416 17.70 3.95 -22.83
CA SER A 416 19.15 3.79 -23.01
C SER A 416 19.94 4.42 -21.86
N ALA A 417 19.56 5.63 -21.44
CA ALA A 417 20.25 6.41 -20.42
C ALA A 417 20.03 5.94 -18.97
N SER A 418 18.88 5.32 -18.67
CA SER A 418 18.47 4.94 -17.30
C SER A 418 19.05 3.58 -16.83
N ARG A 419 20.01 3.01 -17.57
CA ARG A 419 20.59 1.70 -17.21
C ARG A 419 21.53 1.81 -16.01
N PRO A 420 21.50 0.85 -15.07
CA PRO A 420 22.47 0.81 -13.97
C PRO A 420 23.91 0.82 -14.50
N GLY A 421 24.69 1.83 -14.11
CA GLY A 421 26.08 2.03 -14.58
C GLY A 421 26.25 2.91 -15.83
N ALA A 422 25.16 3.35 -16.47
CA ALA A 422 25.18 4.27 -17.62
C ALA A 422 25.55 5.71 -17.27
N ARG A 423 25.23 6.17 -16.05
CA ARG A 423 25.56 7.50 -15.56
C ARG A 423 26.40 7.41 -14.30
N LYS A 424 27.65 7.90 -14.38
CA LYS A 424 28.38 8.38 -13.20
C LYS A 424 28.13 9.88 -13.09
N ASP A 425 27.19 10.29 -12.25
CA ASP A 425 26.74 11.69 -12.06
C ASP A 425 27.83 12.69 -11.61
N SER A 426 29.09 12.26 -11.44
CA SER A 426 30.16 13.12 -10.94
C SER A 426 30.98 13.83 -12.03
N ILE A 427 31.05 13.29 -13.25
CA ILE A 427 31.97 13.81 -14.29
C ILE A 427 31.34 14.96 -15.09
N GLU A 428 30.07 14.85 -15.49
CA GLU A 428 29.41 15.87 -16.33
C GLU A 428 29.23 17.20 -15.57
N ASN A 429 28.76 17.13 -14.32
CA ASN A 429 28.68 18.30 -13.44
C ASN A 429 30.04 18.98 -13.25
N TYR A 430 31.12 18.20 -13.28
CA TYR A 430 32.48 18.71 -13.21
C TYR A 430 32.93 19.33 -14.55
N LEU A 431 32.60 18.72 -15.68
CA LEU A 431 32.84 19.28 -17.02
C LEU A 431 32.09 20.60 -17.25
N GLN A 432 30.82 20.67 -16.84
CA GLN A 432 29.99 21.87 -16.95
C GLN A 432 30.55 23.01 -16.08
N ARG A 433 31.12 22.68 -14.92
CA ARG A 433 31.84 23.63 -14.05
C ARG A 433 33.12 24.17 -14.69
N LEU A 434 33.92 23.31 -15.32
CA LEU A 434 35.13 23.75 -16.03
C LEU A 434 34.79 24.64 -17.23
N LYS A 435 33.73 24.29 -17.97
CA LYS A 435 33.25 25.08 -19.10
C LYS A 435 32.76 26.46 -18.66
N ALA A 436 32.01 26.53 -17.56
CA ALA A 436 31.57 27.81 -16.99
C ALA A 436 32.75 28.73 -16.61
N LEU A 437 33.86 28.17 -16.10
CA LEU A 437 35.08 28.95 -15.81
C LEU A 437 35.70 29.54 -17.08
N GLU A 438 35.80 28.74 -18.16
CA GLU A 438 36.30 29.19 -19.45
C GLU A 438 35.39 30.25 -20.09
N ASP A 439 34.07 30.04 -20.04
CA ASP A 439 33.08 30.96 -20.59
C ASP A 439 33.13 32.34 -19.92
N ILE A 440 33.30 32.41 -18.61
CA ILE A 440 33.45 33.69 -17.88
C ILE A 440 34.68 34.45 -18.38
N ALA A 441 35.82 33.76 -18.57
CA ALA A 441 37.03 34.40 -19.05
C ALA A 441 36.97 34.78 -20.54
N ASN A 442 36.27 34.00 -21.38
CA ASN A 442 36.10 34.28 -22.80
C ASN A 442 35.25 35.52 -23.11
N ARG A 443 34.42 35.98 -22.15
CA ARG A 443 33.62 37.22 -22.30
C ARG A 443 34.47 38.49 -22.33
N PHE A 444 35.71 38.44 -21.87
CA PHE A 444 36.57 39.62 -21.80
C PHE A 444 37.19 39.95 -23.16
N GLU A 445 37.07 41.22 -23.56
CA GLU A 445 37.59 41.68 -24.85
C GLU A 445 39.12 41.59 -24.91
N GLY A 446 39.65 41.00 -25.98
CA GLY A 446 41.09 40.80 -26.17
C GLY A 446 41.60 39.41 -25.77
N VAL A 447 40.74 38.57 -25.18
CA VAL A 447 41.03 37.14 -24.97
C VAL A 447 40.97 36.39 -26.30
N GLU A 448 42.01 35.60 -26.57
CA GLU A 448 42.09 34.71 -27.73
C GLU A 448 41.62 33.30 -27.37
N LYS A 449 42.09 32.77 -26.23
CA LYS A 449 41.81 31.40 -25.76
C LYS A 449 41.88 31.33 -24.24
N THR A 450 41.05 30.48 -23.65
CA THR A 450 41.08 30.20 -22.21
C THR A 450 41.17 28.71 -21.96
N TYR A 451 41.85 28.32 -20.89
CA TYR A 451 41.97 26.92 -20.48
C TYR A 451 41.80 26.81 -18.96
N ALA A 452 40.82 26.05 -18.51
CA ALA A 452 40.72 25.63 -17.11
C ALA A 452 41.58 24.37 -16.90
N ILE A 453 42.60 24.48 -16.05
CA ILE A 453 43.63 23.47 -15.77
C ILE A 453 43.55 23.07 -14.28
N GLN A 454 44.26 22.00 -13.90
CA GLN A 454 44.35 21.51 -12.52
C GLN A 454 42.98 21.28 -11.88
N ALA A 455 42.11 20.60 -12.62
CA ALA A 455 40.76 20.33 -12.18
C ALA A 455 39.93 21.57 -11.83
N GLY A 456 40.16 22.68 -12.52
CA GLY A 456 39.42 23.93 -12.31
C GLY A 456 39.99 24.81 -11.21
N ARG A 457 41.18 24.47 -10.68
CA ARG A 457 41.91 25.29 -9.70
C ARG A 457 42.86 26.30 -10.34
N GLU A 458 43.09 26.21 -11.64
CA GLU A 458 43.84 27.22 -12.39
C GLU A 458 43.11 27.53 -13.69
N ILE A 459 43.06 28.80 -14.10
CA ILE A 459 42.59 29.23 -15.42
C ILE A 459 43.69 30.03 -16.11
N ARG A 460 44.04 29.62 -17.33
CA ARG A 460 45.02 30.30 -18.19
C ARG A 460 44.30 31.02 -19.31
N VAL A 461 44.52 32.32 -19.39
CA VAL A 461 43.86 33.23 -20.34
C VAL A 461 44.90 33.78 -21.27
N PHE A 462 44.85 33.40 -22.54
CA PHE A 462 45.73 33.89 -23.59
C PHE A 462 45.11 35.11 -24.23
N VAL A 463 45.86 36.22 -24.24
CA VAL A 463 45.39 37.49 -24.79
C VAL A 463 46.18 37.90 -26.02
N LYS A 464 45.52 38.61 -26.94
CA LYS A 464 46.18 39.11 -28.15
C LYS A 464 47.07 40.29 -27.82
N ALA A 465 48.36 40.18 -28.13
CA ALA A 465 49.38 41.17 -27.75
C ALA A 465 49.21 42.54 -28.42
N ASP A 466 48.47 42.61 -29.52
CA ASP A 466 48.10 43.83 -30.28
C ASP A 466 46.92 44.59 -29.66
N LYS A 467 46.11 43.92 -28.82
CA LYS A 467 44.91 44.51 -28.20
C LYS A 467 45.03 44.81 -26.71
N VAL A 468 45.91 44.11 -26.00
CA VAL A 468 46.06 44.24 -24.54
C VAL A 468 47.50 44.63 -24.21
N ASP A 469 47.68 45.72 -23.47
CA ASP A 469 48.97 46.20 -22.97
C ASP A 469 49.34 45.55 -21.62
N ASP A 470 50.58 45.74 -21.14
CA ASP A 470 51.06 45.07 -19.92
C ASP A 470 50.25 45.46 -18.67
N LEU A 471 49.75 46.70 -18.62
CA LEU A 471 48.85 47.15 -17.55
C LEU A 471 47.46 46.49 -17.68
N GLY A 472 46.96 46.36 -18.91
CA GLY A 472 45.70 45.68 -19.23
C GLY A 472 45.70 44.21 -18.84
N VAL A 473 46.82 43.50 -18.99
CA VAL A 473 46.99 42.11 -18.53
C VAL A 473 46.75 41.98 -17.02
N ALA A 474 47.38 42.84 -16.22
CA ALA A 474 47.26 42.82 -14.76
C ALA A 474 45.85 43.21 -14.28
N LYS A 475 45.16 44.09 -15.02
CA LYS A 475 43.78 44.49 -14.74
C LYS A 475 42.79 43.37 -15.10
N MET A 476 42.97 42.75 -16.26
CA MET A 476 42.14 41.65 -16.75
C MET A 476 42.24 40.43 -15.82
N ALA A 477 43.43 40.08 -15.34
CA ALA A 477 43.62 39.00 -14.36
C ALA A 477 42.77 39.21 -13.10
N ARG A 478 42.74 40.45 -12.57
CA ARG A 478 41.92 40.81 -11.40
C ARG A 478 40.42 40.79 -11.69
N GLN A 479 39.99 41.28 -12.85
CA GLN A 479 38.58 41.31 -13.23
C GLN A 479 38.01 39.91 -13.47
N ILE A 480 38.78 39.03 -14.10
CA ILE A 480 38.40 37.63 -14.31
C ILE A 480 38.31 36.90 -12.97
N ALA A 481 39.28 37.10 -12.06
CA ALA A 481 39.23 36.51 -10.72
C ALA A 481 37.97 36.94 -9.94
N ALA A 482 37.64 38.23 -9.95
CA ALA A 482 36.44 38.74 -9.30
C ALA A 482 35.13 38.21 -9.91
N SER A 483 35.07 38.09 -11.24
CA SER A 483 33.87 37.57 -11.94
C SER A 483 33.65 36.08 -11.65
N ILE A 484 34.73 35.31 -11.54
CA ILE A 484 34.66 33.90 -11.14
C ILE A 484 34.19 33.77 -9.69
N GLU A 485 34.65 34.63 -8.79
CA GLU A 485 34.23 34.63 -7.37
C GLU A 485 32.75 34.98 -7.20
N GLU A 486 32.21 35.89 -8.02
CA GLU A 486 30.82 36.33 -7.97
C GLU A 486 29.84 35.34 -8.64
N GLU A 487 30.20 34.81 -9.82
CA GLU A 487 29.31 33.96 -10.62
C GLU A 487 29.39 32.45 -10.29
N LEU A 488 30.52 31.97 -9.73
CA LEU A 488 30.74 30.55 -9.45
C LEU A 488 31.03 30.29 -7.96
N LYS A 489 30.17 29.51 -7.32
CA LYS A 489 30.43 28.98 -5.97
C LYS A 489 31.46 27.85 -6.03
N TYR A 490 32.71 28.16 -5.68
CA TYR A 490 33.82 27.19 -5.71
C TYR A 490 34.44 26.96 -4.33
N PRO A 491 34.65 25.70 -3.89
CA PRO A 491 35.37 25.41 -2.66
C PRO A 491 36.90 25.50 -2.88
N GLY A 492 37.48 26.64 -2.49
CA GLY A 492 38.92 26.88 -2.51
C GLY A 492 39.32 27.96 -3.52
N GLU A 493 40.62 28.25 -3.57
CA GLU A 493 41.17 29.31 -4.42
C GLU A 493 41.34 28.83 -5.87
N ILE A 494 40.99 29.70 -6.82
CA ILE A 494 41.22 29.51 -8.26
C ILE A 494 42.31 30.49 -8.69
N LYS A 495 43.40 29.97 -9.25
CA LYS A 495 44.52 30.76 -9.75
C LYS A 495 44.24 31.25 -11.18
N VAL A 496 44.16 32.56 -11.37
CA VAL A 496 44.01 33.18 -12.71
C VAL A 496 45.39 33.59 -13.24
N THR A 497 45.79 33.02 -14.38
CA THR A 497 47.04 33.36 -15.07
C THR A 497 46.72 33.94 -16.45
N VAL A 498 47.03 35.22 -16.67
CA VAL A 498 46.87 35.85 -18.00
C VAL A 498 48.23 35.87 -18.71
N ILE A 499 48.29 35.33 -19.92
CA ILE A 499 49.50 35.14 -20.72
C ILE A 499 49.38 35.98 -21.99
N ARG A 500 50.31 36.94 -22.14
CA ARG A 500 50.50 37.72 -23.35
C ARG A 500 51.76 37.22 -24.05
N GLU A 501 51.61 36.63 -25.24
CA GLU A 501 52.74 36.12 -26.04
C GLU A 501 52.80 36.89 -27.36
N ASN A 502 53.99 37.40 -27.71
CA ASN A 502 54.25 37.98 -29.02
C ASN A 502 55.29 37.13 -29.76
N ARG A 503 54.98 36.71 -30.99
CA ARG A 503 55.87 35.87 -31.81
C ARG A 503 56.29 36.62 -33.06
N VAL A 504 57.57 36.98 -33.13
CA VAL A 504 58.18 37.58 -34.32
C VAL A 504 59.03 36.51 -35.00
N ILE A 505 58.77 36.26 -36.28
CA ILE A 505 59.48 35.25 -37.09
C ILE A 505 60.17 36.00 -38.23
N GLU A 506 61.50 35.96 -38.27
CA GLU A 506 62.31 36.44 -39.39
C GLU A 506 63.02 35.28 -40.08
N TYR A 507 63.17 35.39 -41.39
CA TYR A 507 63.92 34.43 -42.19
C TYR A 507 65.18 35.12 -42.72
N ALA A 508 66.35 34.64 -42.31
CA ALA A 508 67.61 35.02 -42.95
C ALA A 508 67.70 34.33 -44.31
N ARG A 509 67.98 35.09 -45.37
CA ARG A 509 68.32 34.56 -46.70
C ARG A 509 69.82 34.62 -46.91
#